data_AF-A0AB33E8V9-F1
#
_entry.id   AF-A0AB33E8V9-F1
#
_cell.length_a   1.000
_cell.length_b   1.000
_cell.length_c   1.000
_cell.angle_alpha   90.00
_cell.angle_beta   90.00
_cell.angle_gamma   90.00
#
_symmetry.space_group_name_H-M   'P 1'
#
loop_
_entity.id
_entity.type
_entity.pdbx_description
1 polymer ?
#
loop_
_entity_poly.entity_id
_entity_poly.type
_entity_poly.pdbx_seq_one_letter_code
_entity_poly.pdbx_strand_id
1 'polypeptide(L)'
;MSLKKVSPFFRFATARPLFANVRKTHNSRPWVTAIVLFGLEVEGDAPVYLEIRFEDYQALQIEGDHLMLTLEETMKCAEAEYGIVPSDWRAMSQHEIDRIPFS
;
A
#
# COMPACT_ATOMS: atom_id res chain seq x y z
N MET A 1 -7.89 -0.28 -13.62
CA MET A 1 -7.56 1.17 -13.58
C MET A 1 -6.04 1.24 -13.48
N SER A 2 -5.37 1.81 -14.47
CA SER A 2 -3.89 1.80 -14.54
C SER A 2 -3.38 2.97 -13.71
N LEU A 3 -2.51 2.73 -12.72
CA LEU A 3 -1.82 3.77 -11.92
C LEU A 3 -0.75 4.51 -12.75
N LYS A 4 -1.10 4.86 -14.00
CA LYS A 4 -0.23 5.47 -15.00
C LYS A 4 0.09 6.87 -14.60
N LYS A 5 1.29 7.01 -14.03
CA LYS A 5 1.88 8.20 -13.43
C LYS A 5 1.41 8.39 -12.00
N VAL A 6 2.28 7.99 -11.07
CA VAL A 6 2.53 8.86 -9.90
C VAL A 6 2.77 10.25 -10.50
N SER A 7 1.81 11.15 -10.30
CA SER A 7 1.82 12.49 -10.87
C SER A 7 3.18 13.14 -10.64
N PRO A 8 3.70 14.05 -11.50
CA PRO A 8 4.93 14.78 -11.18
C PRO A 8 4.91 15.49 -9.82
N PHE A 9 3.72 15.70 -9.24
CA PHE A 9 3.52 16.19 -7.88
C PHE A 9 3.87 15.20 -6.77
N PHE A 10 3.94 13.90 -7.09
CA PHE A 10 4.17 12.84 -6.13
C PHE A 10 5.56 12.22 -6.32
N ARG A 11 6.35 12.17 -5.26
CA ARG A 11 7.62 11.42 -5.20
C ARG A 11 7.51 10.36 -4.12
N PHE A 12 8.34 9.32 -4.14
CA PHE A 12 8.38 8.44 -2.96
C PHE A 12 8.95 9.21 -1.78
N ALA A 13 8.22 9.17 -0.67
CA ALA A 13 8.74 9.67 0.58
C ALA A 13 10.00 8.90 1.00
N THR A 14 10.85 9.55 1.78
CA THR A 14 12.07 8.92 2.34
C THR A 14 11.78 7.66 3.19
N ALA A 15 10.55 7.49 3.67
CA ALA A 15 10.12 6.30 4.40
C ALA A 15 9.98 5.10 3.45
N ARG A 16 10.60 3.97 3.81
CA ARG A 16 10.51 2.75 3.01
C ARG A 16 9.06 2.26 2.94
N PRO A 17 8.59 1.84 1.75
CA PRO A 17 7.31 1.16 1.59
C PRO A 17 7.15 -0.01 2.55
N LEU A 18 5.92 -0.22 3.00
CA LEU A 18 5.58 -1.24 3.98
C LEU A 18 4.77 -2.35 3.32
N PHE A 19 4.97 -3.57 3.77
CA PHE A 19 4.22 -4.75 3.35
C PHE A 19 3.63 -5.45 4.56
N ALA A 20 2.42 -5.97 4.42
CA ALA A 20 1.82 -6.91 5.36
C ALA A 20 0.92 -7.94 4.67
N ASN A 21 0.85 -9.14 5.25
CA ASN A 21 -0.16 -10.12 4.86
C ASN A 21 -1.47 -9.84 5.61
N VAL A 22 -2.60 -10.02 4.94
CA VAL A 22 -3.93 -9.94 5.56
C VAL A 22 -4.05 -11.00 6.66
N ARG A 23 -4.59 -10.59 7.82
CA ARG A 23 -4.80 -11.46 8.99
C ARG A 23 -6.26 -11.86 9.18
N LYS A 24 -7.17 -11.06 8.64
CA LYS A 24 -8.62 -11.24 8.69
C LYS A 24 -9.19 -11.03 7.30
N THR A 25 -9.94 -12.00 6.81
CA THR A 25 -10.62 -11.93 5.51
C THR A 25 -11.65 -10.79 5.52
N HIS A 26 -11.58 -9.92 4.51
CA HIS A 26 -12.54 -8.82 4.34
C HIS A 26 -13.83 -9.33 3.69
N ASN A 27 -15.00 -8.95 4.23
CA ASN A 27 -16.30 -9.49 3.79
C ASN A 27 -16.60 -9.22 2.30
N SER A 28 -16.27 -8.03 1.81
CA SER A 28 -16.56 -7.63 0.41
C SER A 28 -15.39 -7.87 -0.54
N ARG A 29 -14.21 -8.22 -0.01
CA ARG A 29 -12.97 -8.43 -0.78
C ARG A 29 -12.21 -9.64 -0.24
N PRO A 30 -12.83 -10.83 -0.19
CA PRO A 30 -12.23 -12.00 0.44
C PRO A 30 -10.97 -12.52 -0.27
N TRP A 31 -10.73 -12.09 -1.52
CA TRP A 31 -9.57 -12.45 -2.32
C TRP A 31 -8.31 -11.63 -2.00
N VAL A 32 -8.42 -10.54 -1.25
CA VAL A 32 -7.22 -9.74 -0.87
C VAL A 32 -6.41 -10.50 0.17
N THR A 33 -5.12 -10.73 -0.14
CA THR A 33 -4.20 -11.51 0.69
C THR A 33 -3.04 -10.70 1.24
N ALA A 34 -2.70 -9.56 0.62
CA ALA A 34 -1.63 -8.69 1.10
C ALA A 34 -1.91 -7.22 0.80
N ILE A 35 -1.30 -6.35 1.61
CA ILE A 35 -1.35 -4.90 1.49
C ILE A 35 0.06 -4.35 1.39
N VAL A 36 0.26 -3.40 0.49
CA VAL A 36 1.48 -2.59 0.40
C VAL A 36 1.14 -1.12 0.59
N LEU A 37 1.93 -0.40 1.38
CA LEU A 37 1.80 1.05 1.60
C LEU A 37 3.00 1.79 1.04
N PHE A 38 2.76 2.75 0.15
CA PHE A 38 3.76 3.70 -0.33
C PHE A 38 3.49 5.08 0.26
N GLY A 39 4.46 5.64 0.99
CA GLY A 39 4.44 7.06 1.30
C GLY A 39 4.80 7.87 0.05
N LEU A 40 3.94 8.82 -0.32
CA LEU A 40 4.13 9.71 -1.45
C LEU A 40 4.32 11.15 -0.93
N GLU A 41 5.50 11.72 -1.16
CA GLU A 41 5.77 13.15 -1.01
C GLU A 41 4.89 13.96 -1.94
N VAL A 42 4.31 15.04 -1.43
CA VAL A 42 3.51 15.99 -2.20
C VAL A 42 4.21 17.34 -2.16
N GLU A 43 4.41 17.97 -3.31
CA GLU A 43 5.07 19.28 -3.36
C GLU A 43 4.27 20.33 -2.57
N GLY A 44 4.87 20.86 -1.51
CA GLY A 44 4.27 21.89 -0.67
C GLY A 44 3.21 21.41 0.32
N ASP A 45 3.04 20.09 0.50
CA ASP A 45 2.02 19.51 1.40
C ASP A 45 2.57 18.31 2.19
N ALA A 46 1.76 17.79 3.12
CA ALA A 46 2.06 16.57 3.87
C ALA A 46 2.03 15.33 2.96
N PRO A 47 2.83 14.29 3.26
CA PRO A 47 2.84 13.07 2.47
C PRO A 47 1.52 12.33 2.58
N VAL A 48 1.02 11.84 1.45
CA VAL A 48 -0.13 10.93 1.38
C VAL A 48 0.36 9.48 1.26
N TYR A 49 -0.53 8.51 1.46
CA TYR A 49 -0.19 7.09 1.45
C TYR A 49 -1.03 6.36 0.41
N LEU A 50 -0.35 5.70 -0.53
CA LEU A 50 -0.99 4.81 -1.48
C LEU A 50 -1.04 3.40 -0.89
N GLU A 51 -2.24 2.95 -0.55
CA GLU A 51 -2.53 1.55 -0.25
C GLU A 51 -2.73 0.79 -1.55
N ILE A 52 -2.02 -0.32 -1.73
CA ILE A 52 -2.21 -1.25 -2.84
C ILE A 52 -2.62 -2.60 -2.26
N ARG A 53 -3.74 -3.14 -2.74
CA ARG A 53 -4.31 -4.42 -2.34
C ARG A 53 -3.97 -5.49 -3.37
N PHE A 54 -3.43 -6.60 -2.90
CA PHE A 54 -3.04 -7.73 -3.75
C PHE A 54 -3.96 -8.93 -3.52
N GLU A 55 -4.36 -9.57 -4.62
CA GLU A 55 -4.90 -10.92 -4.64
C GLU A 55 -3.79 -11.96 -4.46
N ASP A 56 -2.70 -11.77 -5.21
CA ASP A 56 -1.46 -12.55 -5.11
C ASP A 56 -0.27 -11.61 -5.27
N TYR A 57 0.44 -11.38 -4.17
CA TYR A 57 1.62 -10.52 -4.16
C TYR A 57 2.80 -11.10 -4.96
N GLN A 58 2.98 -12.43 -4.98
CA GLN A 58 4.09 -13.05 -5.69
C GLN A 58 3.90 -12.97 -7.21
N ALA A 59 2.66 -13.17 -7.67
CA ALA A 59 2.25 -13.01 -9.05
C ALA A 59 1.97 -11.55 -9.46
N LEU A 60 2.08 -10.59 -8.52
CA LEU A 60 1.78 -9.16 -8.71
C LEU A 60 0.34 -8.91 -9.21
N GLN A 61 -0.62 -9.72 -8.77
CA GLN A 61 -2.04 -9.56 -9.08
C GLN A 61 -2.66 -8.55 -8.12
N ILE A 62 -2.95 -7.35 -8.63
CA ILE A 62 -3.49 -6.22 -7.88
C ILE A 62 -5.02 -6.23 -7.98
N GLU A 63 -5.70 -6.19 -6.84
CA GLU A 63 -7.14 -5.96 -6.74
C GLU A 63 -7.47 -4.49 -7.04
N GLY A 64 -6.70 -3.59 -6.44
CA GLY A 64 -6.86 -2.15 -6.59
C GLY A 64 -6.02 -1.37 -5.61
N ASP A 65 -6.19 -0.06 -5.63
CA ASP A 65 -5.45 0.88 -4.81
C ASP A 65 -6.36 1.94 -4.20
N HIS A 66 -5.85 2.67 -3.20
CA HIS A 66 -6.53 3.80 -2.59
C HIS A 66 -5.53 4.81 -2.01
N LEU A 67 -5.78 6.10 -2.19
CA LEU A 67 -4.99 7.17 -1.57
C LEU A 67 -5.59 7.56 -0.22
N MET A 68 -4.73 7.57 0.79
CA MET A 68 -5.04 7.90 2.18
C MET A 68 -4.24 9.13 2.59
N LEU A 69 -4.82 9.98 3.45
CA LEU A 69 -4.20 11.25 3.81
C LEU A 69 -3.01 11.07 4.76
N THR A 70 -3.04 10.07 5.65
CA THR A 70 -2.00 9.87 6.66
C THR A 70 -1.65 8.39 6.86
N LEU A 71 -0.44 8.11 7.36
CA LEU A 71 -0.02 6.75 7.71
C LEU A 71 -0.90 6.15 8.81
N GLU A 72 -1.23 6.97 9.81
CA GLU A 72 -2.02 6.54 10.96
C GLU A 72 -3.41 6.10 10.54
N GLU A 73 -4.10 6.89 9.70
CA GLU A 73 -5.42 6.51 9.16
C GLU A 73 -5.32 5.25 8.31
N THR A 74 -4.30 5.15 7.46
CA THR A 74 -4.08 3.96 6.62
C THR A 74 -3.91 2.70 7.48
N MET A 75 -3.08 2.77 8.53
CA MET A 75 -2.87 1.64 9.44
C MET A 75 -4.14 1.28 10.22
N LYS A 76 -4.91 2.27 10.69
CA LYS A 76 -6.19 2.01 11.38
C LYS A 76 -7.22 1.34 10.47
N CYS A 77 -7.31 1.78 9.21
CA CYS A 77 -8.17 1.14 8.21
C CYS A 77 -7.71 -0.31 7.95
N ALA A 78 -6.41 -0.53 7.76
CA ALA A 78 -5.87 -1.87 7.53
C ALA A 78 -6.09 -2.82 8.72
N GLU A 79 -6.00 -2.32 9.95
CA GLU A 79 -6.32 -3.08 11.16
C GLU A 79 -7.81 -3.46 11.21
N ALA A 80 -8.71 -2.50 10.97
CA ALA A 80 -10.16 -2.74 11.04
C ALA A 80 -10.65 -3.71 9.95
N GLU A 81 -10.20 -3.50 8.71
CA GLU A 81 -10.66 -4.21 7.52
C GLU A 81 -9.96 -5.58 7.35
N TYR A 82 -8.65 -5.61 7.54
CA TYR A 82 -7.79 -6.76 7.21
C TYR A 82 -7.09 -7.38 8.42
N GLY A 83 -7.31 -6.84 9.63
CA GLY A 83 -6.71 -7.35 10.87
C GLY A 83 -5.21 -7.13 10.98
N ILE A 84 -4.63 -6.25 10.16
CA ILE A 84 -3.20 -6.01 10.12
C ILE A 84 -2.82 -5.03 11.23
N VAL A 85 -2.11 -5.50 12.24
CA VAL A 85 -1.68 -4.68 13.38
C VAL A 85 -0.28 -4.08 13.15
N PRO A 86 0.18 -3.08 13.93
CA PRO A 86 1.48 -2.44 13.73
C PRO A 86 2.68 -3.40 13.60
N SER A 87 2.68 -4.51 14.35
CA SER A 87 3.77 -5.51 14.33
C SER A 87 3.79 -6.42 13.09
N ASP A 88 2.73 -6.44 12.29
CA ASP A 88 2.67 -7.24 11.06
C ASP A 88 3.38 -6.57 9.89
N TRP A 89 3.51 -5.25 9.94
CA TRP A 89 4.16 -4.47 8.89
C TRP A 89 5.66 -4.69 8.91
N ARG A 90 6.21 -4.93 7.73
CA ARG A 90 7.65 -4.93 7.49
C ARG A 90 8.03 -3.92 6.42
N ALA A 91 9.21 -3.33 6.55
CA ALA A 91 9.81 -2.58 5.47
C ALA A 91 10.11 -3.50 4.28
N MET A 92 9.83 -3.03 3.08
CA MET A 92 10.17 -3.72 1.84
C MET A 92 11.65 -3.52 1.49
N SER A 93 12.22 -4.52 0.83
CA SER A 93 13.52 -4.41 0.16
C SER A 93 13.40 -3.64 -1.16
N GLN A 94 14.52 -3.09 -1.67
CA GLN A 94 14.50 -2.39 -2.95
C GLN A 94 14.04 -3.30 -4.10
N HIS A 95 14.47 -4.56 -4.12
CA HIS A 95 14.05 -5.53 -5.12
C HIS A 95 12.53 -5.77 -5.13
N GLU A 96 11.89 -5.77 -3.95
CA GLU A 96 10.43 -5.89 -3.87
C GLU A 96 9.73 -4.64 -4.40
N ILE A 97 10.26 -3.46 -4.08
CA ILE A 97 9.74 -2.17 -4.54
C ILE A 97 9.82 -2.09 -6.07
N ASP A 98 10.97 -2.43 -6.65
CA ASP A 98 11.23 -2.36 -8.09
C ASP A 98 10.34 -3.31 -8.92
N ARG A 99 9.81 -4.36 -8.29
CA ARG A 99 8.90 -5.32 -8.94
C ARG A 99 7.46 -4.83 -9.01
N ILE A 100 7.05 -3.91 -8.14
CA ILE A 100 5.66 -3.44 -8.13
C ILE A 100 5.39 -2.70 -9.44
N PRO A 101 4.36 -3.08 -10.22
CA PRO A 101 4.11 -2.50 -11.52
C PRO A 101 3.52 -1.10 -11.37
N PHE A 102 4.38 -0.11 -11.15
CA PHE A 102 4.07 1.31 -11.34
C PHE A 102 4.06 1.59 -12.84
N SER A 103 3.01 1.16 -13.54
CA SER A 103 2.80 1.65 -14.91
C SER A 103 2.04 2.94 -14.81
#